data_AF-A0A956FHU2-F1
#
_entry.id   AF-A0A956FHU2-F1
#
_cell.length_a   1.000
_cell.length_b   1.000
_cell.length_c   1.000
_cell.angle_alpha   90.00
_cell.angle_beta   90.00
_cell.angle_gamma   90.00
#
_symmetry.space_group_name_H-M   'P 1'
#
loop_
_entity.id
_entity.type
_entity.pdbx_description
1 polymer ?
#
loop_
_entity_poly.entity_id
_entity_poly.type
_entity_poly.pdbx_seq_one_letter_code
_entity_poly.pdbx_strand_id
1 'polypeptide(L)'
;CAVRAGVPVLPIVLDGTEKLLTKGSLQFPRGSNKRVRVRVLDRVIAPERGDPRERADALREATRRRMVDALDALRGGPGRAERPTI
;
A
#
# COMPACT_ATOMS: atom_id res chain seq x y z
N CYS A 1 18.00 -0.17 5.20
CA CYS A 1 16.93 -0.53 4.25
C CYS A 1 16.72 -2.05 4.29
N ALA A 2 15.54 -2.56 3.93
CA ALA A 2 15.22 -4.00 3.98
C ALA A 2 16.25 -4.86 3.20
N VAL A 3 16.71 -4.37 2.05
CA VAL A 3 17.77 -4.99 1.24
C VAL A 3 19.08 -5.17 2.02
N ARG A 4 19.56 -4.12 2.69
CA ARG A 4 20.78 -4.18 3.51
C ARG A 4 20.64 -5.09 4.73
N ALA A 5 19.42 -5.17 5.28
CA ALA A 5 19.13 -6.02 6.44
C ALA A 5 18.84 -7.47 6.05
N GLY A 6 18.70 -7.79 4.75
CA GLY A 6 18.38 -9.14 4.28
C GLY A 6 17.01 -9.64 4.72
N VAL A 7 16.07 -8.75 5.07
CA VAL A 7 14.75 -9.10 5.61
C VAL A 7 13.66 -8.95 4.56
N PRO A 8 12.63 -9.82 4.57
CA PRO A 8 11.46 -9.66 3.72
C PRO A 8 10.62 -8.45 4.14
N VAL A 9 9.87 -7.90 3.18
CA VAL A 9 8.87 -6.84 3.41
C VAL A 9 7.48 -7.47 3.44
N LEU A 10 6.64 -7.09 4.40
CA LEU A 10 5.24 -7.49 4.47
C LEU A 10 4.34 -6.30 4.06
N PRO A 11 3.75 -6.32 2.84
CA PRO A 11 2.92 -5.21 2.38
C PRO A 11 1.54 -5.25 3.04
N ILE A 12 1.03 -4.08 3.44
CA ILE A 12 -0.31 -3.92 4.01
C ILE A 12 -1.04 -2.82 3.25
N VAL A 13 -2.27 -3.10 2.82
CA VAL A 13 -3.13 -2.15 2.12
C VAL A 13 -4.26 -1.73 3.06
N LEU A 14 -4.48 -0.42 3.12
CA LEU A 14 -5.55 0.23 3.87
C LEU A 14 -6.44 1.00 2.90
N ASP A 15 -7.76 0.83 3.01
CA ASP A 15 -8.75 1.54 2.20
C ASP A 15 -9.88 2.08 3.08
N GLY A 16 -10.27 3.33 2.87
CA GLY A 16 -11.34 4.01 3.59
C GLY A 16 -10.88 4.83 4.79
N THR A 17 -9.59 4.76 5.17
CA THR A 17 -9.03 5.59 6.25
C THR A 17 -9.00 7.08 5.88
N GLU A 18 -8.86 7.40 4.59
CA GLU A 18 -8.92 8.75 4.06
C GLU A 18 -10.29 9.42 4.28
N LYS A 19 -11.35 8.61 4.41
CA LYS A 19 -12.72 9.07 4.70
C LYS A 19 -12.98 9.24 6.19
N LEU A 20 -12.14 8.65 7.04
CA LEU A 20 -12.17 8.87 8.49
C LEU A 20 -11.49 10.18 8.85
N LEU A 21 -10.30 10.42 8.30
CA LEU A 21 -9.53 11.62 8.59
C LEU A 21 -8.73 12.01 7.35
N THR A 22 -9.17 13.09 6.71
CA THR A 22 -8.43 13.67 5.58
C THR A 22 -7.15 14.33 6.08
N LYS A 23 -6.11 14.31 5.24
CA LYS A 23 -4.83 14.94 5.56
C LYS A 23 -5.05 16.43 5.87
N GLY A 24 -4.56 16.88 7.03
CA GLY A 24 -4.71 18.26 7.49
C GLY A 24 -5.97 18.52 8.33
N SER A 25 -6.88 17.55 8.45
CA SER A 25 -7.99 17.65 9.40
C SER A 25 -7.55 17.28 10.82
N LEU A 26 -8.09 18.01 11.80
CA LEU A 26 -7.96 17.70 13.23
C LEU A 26 -9.20 16.99 13.79
N GLN A 27 -10.26 16.85 13.00
CA GLN A 27 -11.53 16.28 13.45
C GLN A 27 -12.01 15.18 12.51
N PHE A 28 -12.53 14.12 13.11
CA PHE A 28 -13.28 13.10 12.40
C PHE A 28 -14.64 13.70 11.97
N PRO A 29 -15.08 13.51 10.71
CA PRO A 29 -16.40 13.93 10.27
C PRO A 29 -17.47 13.31 11.16
N ARG A 30 -18.35 14.14 11.74
CA ARG A 30 -19.47 13.66 12.55
C ARG A 30 -20.47 12.91 11.67
N GLY A 31 -21.00 11.79 12.15
CA GLY A 31 -22.21 11.20 11.58
C GLY A 31 -22.07 10.12 10.49
N SER A 32 -21.03 9.28 10.50
CA SER A 32 -21.16 7.95 9.86
C SER A 32 -20.04 6.99 10.27
N ASN A 33 -20.40 5.73 10.51
CA ASN A 33 -19.44 4.63 10.60
C ASN A 33 -18.83 4.42 9.20
N LYS A 34 -17.62 4.93 8.97
CA LYS A 34 -16.91 4.66 7.72
C LYS A 34 -16.30 3.25 7.80
N ARG A 35 -16.52 2.46 6.75
CA ARG A 35 -15.92 1.13 6.63
C ARG A 35 -14.45 1.28 6.24
N VAL A 36 -13.55 0.76 7.08
CA VAL A 36 -12.14 0.59 6.76
C VAL A 36 -11.89 -0.85 6.37
N ARG A 37 -11.11 -1.05 5.31
CA ARG A 37 -10.69 -2.37 4.84
C ARG A 37 -9.19 -2.47 4.98
N VAL A 38 -8.73 -3.58 5.57
CA VAL A 38 -7.32 -3.89 5.74
C VAL A 38 -7.04 -5.20 5.03
N ARG A 39 -5.97 -5.24 4.25
CA ARG A 39 -5.49 -6.47 3.62
C ARG A 39 -3.99 -6.59 3.82
N VAL A 40 -3.59 -7.69 4.45
CA VAL A 40 -2.18 -8.10 4.55
C VAL A 40 -1.87 -8.95 3.33
N LEU A 41 -0.76 -8.66 2.65
CA LEU A 41 -0.31 -9.38 1.46
C LEU A 41 0.86 -10.31 1.78
N ASP A 42 1.16 -11.21 0.85
CA ASP A 42 2.33 -12.08 0.97
C ASP A 42 3.63 -11.27 0.97
N ARG A 43 4.60 -11.81 1.71
CA ARG A 43 5.94 -11.24 1.82
C ARG A 43 6.58 -11.04 0.44
N VAL A 44 7.30 -9.93 0.30
CA VAL A 44 8.14 -9.61 -0.86
C VAL A 44 9.59 -9.70 -0.43
N ILE A 45 10.37 -10.49 -1.17
CA ILE A 45 11.80 -10.70 -0.90
C ILE A 45 12.57 -9.87 -1.93
N ALA A 46 13.66 -9.23 -1.50
CA ALA A 46 14.54 -8.51 -2.42
C ALA A 46 15.15 -9.49 -3.43
N PRO A 47 15.40 -9.06 -4.69
CA PRO A 47 16.16 -9.87 -5.64
C PRO A 47 17.54 -10.24 -5.07
N GLU A 48 18.04 -11.41 -5.44
CA GLU A 48 19.35 -11.90 -4.99
C GLU A 48 20.52 -11.22 -5.72
N ARG A 49 20.28 -10.76 -6.96
CA ARG A 49 21.28 -10.16 -7.86
C ARG A 49 21.03 -8.67 -8.06
N GLY A 50 22.07 -7.97 -8.52
CA GLY A 50 22.06 -6.52 -8.74
C GLY A 50 22.78 -5.76 -7.63
N ASP A 51 23.11 -4.50 -7.90
CA ASP A 51 23.68 -3.64 -6.87
C ASP A 51 22.63 -3.32 -5.77
N PRO A 52 23.04 -2.85 -4.57
CA PRO A 52 22.10 -2.57 -3.49
C PRO A 52 20.99 -1.57 -3.82
N ARG A 53 21.24 -0.64 -4.75
CA ARG A 53 20.28 0.38 -5.16
C ARG A 53 19.26 -0.21 -6.13
N GLU A 54 19.72 -0.92 -7.16
CA GLU A 54 18.87 -1.64 -8.10
C GLU A 54 17.94 -2.61 -7.39
N ARG A 55 18.48 -3.37 -6.42
CA ARG A 55 17.70 -4.30 -5.60
C ARG A 55 16.64 -3.59 -4.76
N ALA A 56 16.93 -2.40 -4.24
CA ALA A 56 15.99 -1.61 -3.46
C ALA A 56 14.87 -1.05 -4.34
N ASP A 57 15.19 -0.55 -5.53
CA ASP A 57 14.22 -0.04 -6.49
C ASP A 57 13.31 -1.15 -7.01
N ALA A 58 13.87 -2.32 -7.33
CA ALA A 58 13.10 -3.51 -7.74
C ALA A 58 12.16 -4.00 -6.62
N LEU A 59 12.64 -4.08 -5.38
CA LEU A 59 11.81 -4.43 -4.23
C LEU A 59 10.67 -3.43 -4.02
N ARG A 60 10.97 -2.12 -4.13
CA ARG A 60 9.99 -1.05 -4.00
C ARG A 60 8.91 -1.16 -5.07
N GLU A 61 9.29 -1.33 -6.34
CA GLU A 61 8.35 -1.40 -7.44
C GLU A 61 7.48 -2.65 -7.38
N ALA A 62 8.08 -3.82 -7.08
CA ALA A 62 7.33 -5.05 -6.88
C ALA A 62 6.32 -4.95 -5.72
N THR A 63 6.72 -4.30 -4.62
CA THR A 63 5.84 -4.06 -3.47
C THR A 63 4.71 -3.12 -3.84
N ARG A 64 5.02 -1.99 -4.50
CA ARG A 64 4.04 -1.00 -4.94
C ARG A 64 3.00 -1.63 -5.87
N ARG A 65 3.44 -2.39 -6.87
CA ARG A 65 2.54 -3.06 -7.81
C ARG A 65 1.54 -3.97 -7.10
N ARG A 66 2.01 -4.85 -6.21
CA ARG A 66 1.15 -5.74 -5.41
C ARG A 66 0.14 -4.96 -4.56
N MET A 67 0.56 -3.84 -3.97
CA MET A 67 -0.32 -3.00 -3.14
C MET A 67 -1.40 -2.32 -3.98
N VAL A 68 -1.04 -1.80 -5.17
CA VAL A 68 -1.99 -1.17 -6.11
C VAL A 68 -3.00 -2.20 -6.60
N ASP A 69 -2.55 -3.36 -7.05
CA ASP A 69 -3.44 -4.44 -7.52
C ASP A 69 -4.41 -4.89 -6.42
N ALA A 70 -3.92 -5.01 -5.17
CA ALA A 70 -4.75 -5.35 -4.03
C ALA A 70 -5.75 -4.24 -3.67
N LEU A 71 -5.37 -2.97 -3.80
CA LEU A 71 -6.27 -1.84 -3.57
C LEU A 71 -7.35 -1.75 -4.65
N ASP A 72 -7.01 -2.00 -5.91
CA ASP A 72 -7.96 -2.11 -7.03
C ASP A 72 -8.98 -3.23 -6.79
N ALA A 73 -8.52 -4.39 -6.34
CA ALA A 73 -9.40 -5.50 -5.97
C ALA A 73 -10.35 -5.11 -4.82
N LEU A 74 -9.87 -4.39 -3.81
CA LEU A 74 -10.73 -3.87 -2.74
C LEU A 74 -11.75 -2.85 -3.27
N ARG A 75 -11.37 -2.00 -4.22
CA ARG A 75 -12.24 -0.95 -4.79
C ARG A 75 -13.16 -1.42 -5.91
N GLY A 76 -13.05 -2.68 -6.34
CA GLY A 76 -13.97 -3.32 -7.30
C GLY A 76 -13.60 -3.12 -8.77
N GLY A 77 -12.32 -2.91 -9.08
CA GLY A 77 -11.85 -2.91 -10.48
C GLY A 77 -10.53 -2.18 -10.72
N PRO A 78 -9.90 -2.39 -11.89
CA PRO A 78 -8.60 -1.83 -12.23
C PRO A 78 -8.62 -0.30 -12.33
N GLY A 79 -7.54 0.35 -11.88
CA GLY A 79 -7.34 1.80 -11.96
C GLY A 79 -8.14 2.61 -10.94
N ARG A 80 -8.78 1.98 -9.95
CA ARG A 80 -9.49 2.68 -8.86
C ARG A 80 -8.59 3.06 -7.70
N ALA A 81 -7.44 2.41 -7.55
CA ALA A 81 -6.40 2.73 -6.59
C ALA A 81 -5.78 4.11 -6.85
N GLU A 82 -5.50 4.41 -8.12
CA GLU A 82 -4.78 5.62 -8.54
C GLU A 82 -5.71 6.83 -8.77
N ARG A 83 -7.03 6.61 -8.79
CA ARG A 83 -8.01 7.70 -8.89
C ARG A 83 -8.07 8.50 -7.59
N PRO A 84 -8.04 9.85 -7.65
CA PRO A 84 -8.32 10.69 -6.51
C PRO A 84 -9.69 10.31 -5.93
N THR A 85 -9.74 10.08 -4.63
CA THR A 85 -11.02 9.90 -3.94
C THR A 85 -11.60 11.29 -3.75
N ILE A 86 -12.62 11.62 -4.56
CA ILE A 86 -13.34 12.91 -4.52
C ILE A 86 -14.06 13.06 -3.19
#